data_AF-A0A7Y5MN86-F1
#
_entry.id   AF-A0A7Y5MN86-F1
#
_cell.length_a   1.000
_cell.length_b   1.000
_cell.length_c   1.000
_cell.angle_alpha   90.00
_cell.angle_beta   90.00
_cell.angle_gamma   90.00
#
_symmetry.space_group_name_H-M   'P 1'
#
loop_
_entity.id
_entity.type
_entity.pdbx_description
1 polymer ?
#
loop_
_entity_poly.entity_id
_entity_poly.type
_entity_poly.pdbx_seq_one_letter_code
_entity_poly.pdbx_strand_id
1 'polypeptide(L)'
;LSSYPDELVSLMELVNKPNFGTLPDFGNFPDEVDRYEAVRRFMPYAKAVSAKCHEFDSEGNETRTDYAKMMKIVLDAGYNGWVGIEYEGDRLSEREGVLACKKLLERFQ
;
A
#
# COMPACT_ATOMS: atom_id res chain seq x y z
N LEU A 1 0.84 15.54 3.84
CA LEU A 1 0.43 15.66 2.43
C LEU A 1 0.13 14.30 1.81
N SER A 2 1.10 13.38 1.71
CA SER A 2 0.90 12.07 1.09
C SER A 2 -0.11 11.15 1.81
N SER A 3 -0.36 11.42 3.09
CA SER A 3 -1.34 10.69 3.91
C SER A 3 -2.76 11.23 3.86
N TYR A 4 -3.00 12.38 3.22
CA TYR A 4 -4.31 13.01 3.14
C TYR A 4 -4.79 13.03 1.68
N PRO A 5 -5.94 12.40 1.38
CA PRO A 5 -6.24 12.07 0.01
C PRO A 5 -6.67 13.27 -0.85
N ASP A 6 -7.33 14.26 -0.27
CA ASP A 6 -7.79 15.44 -1.00
C ASP A 6 -6.61 16.27 -1.52
N GLU A 7 -5.62 16.50 -0.69
CA GLU A 7 -4.47 17.33 -1.01
C GLU A 7 -3.53 16.62 -1.99
N LEU A 8 -3.32 15.30 -1.84
CA LEU A 8 -2.47 14.56 -2.78
C LEU A 8 -3.12 14.45 -4.16
N VAL A 9 -4.42 14.16 -4.23
CA VAL A 9 -5.15 14.12 -5.51
C VAL A 9 -5.14 15.51 -6.17
N SER A 10 -5.42 16.57 -5.41
CA SER A 10 -5.35 17.95 -5.92
C SER A 10 -3.98 18.28 -6.50
N LEU A 11 -2.89 17.82 -5.86
CA LEU A 11 -1.54 17.99 -6.38
C LEU A 11 -1.32 17.22 -7.69
N MET A 12 -1.80 15.98 -7.80
CA MET A 12 -1.66 15.17 -9.02
C MET A 12 -2.39 15.84 -10.20
N GLU A 13 -3.59 16.36 -9.97
CA GLU A 13 -4.38 17.09 -10.96
C GLU A 13 -3.73 18.42 -11.36
N LEU A 14 -3.12 19.14 -10.41
CA LEU A 14 -2.43 20.39 -10.68
C LEU A 14 -1.16 20.19 -11.52
N VAL A 15 -0.38 19.15 -11.22
CA VAL A 15 0.86 18.87 -11.96
C VAL A 15 0.56 18.27 -13.33
N ASN A 16 -0.34 17.29 -13.40
CA ASN A 16 -0.81 16.63 -14.62
C ASN A 16 0.30 16.29 -15.62
N LYS A 17 1.33 15.57 -15.17
CA LYS A 17 2.44 15.10 -16.02
C LYS A 17 2.52 13.58 -16.02
N PRO A 18 2.77 12.94 -17.18
CA PRO A 18 2.81 11.48 -17.30
C PRO A 18 3.94 10.84 -16.47
N ASN A 19 5.02 11.56 -16.18
CA ASN A 19 6.16 11.11 -15.39
C ASN A 19 6.10 11.53 -13.91
N PHE A 20 4.96 12.07 -13.46
CA PHE A 20 4.70 12.41 -12.07
C PHE A 20 3.51 11.59 -11.57
N GLY A 21 3.56 11.12 -10.33
CA GLY A 21 2.54 10.23 -9.80
C GLY A 21 2.79 9.85 -8.35
N THR A 22 2.03 8.87 -7.86
CA THR A 22 2.05 8.43 -6.48
C THR A 22 2.79 7.11 -6.30
N LEU A 23 3.28 6.89 -5.08
CA LEU A 23 3.65 5.58 -4.53
C LEU A 23 2.71 5.34 -3.35
N PRO A 24 1.49 4.80 -3.55
CA PRO A 24 0.57 4.55 -2.45
C PRO A 24 1.19 3.57 -1.45
N ASP A 25 1.24 3.97 -0.19
CA ASP A 25 1.69 3.17 0.93
C ASP A 25 0.47 2.64 1.68
N PHE A 26 0.49 1.38 2.13
CA PHE A 26 -0.66 0.76 2.78
C PHE A 26 -0.87 1.16 4.26
N GLY A 27 0.13 1.72 4.92
CA GLY A 27 0.15 1.99 6.36
C GLY A 27 0.35 3.45 6.79
N ASN A 28 0.78 4.36 5.90
CA ASN A 28 1.12 5.75 6.28
C ASN A 28 -0.08 6.70 6.46
N PHE A 29 -1.18 6.27 7.07
CA PHE A 29 -2.40 7.07 7.25
C PHE A 29 -2.69 7.38 8.73
N PRO A 30 -3.08 8.63 9.08
CA PRO A 30 -3.69 8.94 10.36
C PRO A 30 -4.94 8.10 10.63
N ASP A 31 -5.29 7.93 11.91
CA ASP A 31 -6.42 7.09 12.33
C ASP A 31 -7.77 7.58 11.78
N GLU A 32 -7.92 8.89 11.56
CA GLU A 32 -9.11 9.50 10.99
C GLU A 32 -9.25 9.31 9.46
N VAL A 33 -8.22 8.81 8.79
CA VAL A 33 -8.22 8.59 7.33
C VAL A 33 -8.49 7.13 7.02
N ASP A 34 -9.56 6.86 6.26
CA ASP A 34 -9.77 5.53 5.69
C ASP A 34 -8.70 5.25 4.62
N ARG A 35 -7.68 4.48 5.01
CA ARG A 35 -6.58 4.06 4.15
C ARG A 35 -7.04 3.39 2.86
N TYR A 36 -8.12 2.62 2.88
CA TYR A 36 -8.58 1.87 1.70
C TYR A 36 -9.17 2.83 0.68
N GLU A 37 -9.95 3.81 1.13
CA GLU A 37 -10.47 4.84 0.25
C GLU A 37 -9.36 5.77 -0.24
N ALA A 38 -8.42 6.14 0.62
CA ALA A 38 -7.27 6.95 0.22
C ALA A 38 -6.43 6.25 -0.86
N VAL A 39 -6.06 4.98 -0.66
CA VAL A 39 -5.33 4.19 -1.67
C VAL A 39 -6.14 4.08 -2.96
N ARG A 40 -7.45 3.81 -2.89
CA ARG A 40 -8.33 3.76 -4.09
C ARG A 40 -8.23 5.05 -4.91
N ARG A 41 -8.25 6.21 -4.25
CA ARG A 41 -8.12 7.52 -4.90
C ARG A 41 -6.72 7.80 -5.45
N PHE A 42 -5.69 7.17 -4.90
CA PHE A 42 -4.32 7.32 -5.37
C PHE A 42 -3.97 6.43 -6.56
N MET A 43 -4.65 5.29 -6.71
CA MET A 43 -4.35 4.30 -7.75
C MET A 43 -4.34 4.86 -9.18
N PRO A 44 -5.23 5.78 -9.61
CA PRO A 44 -5.17 6.36 -10.96
C PRO A 44 -3.85 7.07 -11.28
N TYR A 45 -3.09 7.46 -10.25
CA TYR A 45 -1.82 8.18 -10.39
C TYR A 45 -0.62 7.30 -10.00
N ALA A 46 -0.84 6.04 -9.60
CA ALA A 46 0.20 5.18 -9.05
C ALA A 46 1.25 4.79 -10.10
N LYS A 47 2.53 4.94 -9.74
CA LYS A 47 3.67 4.44 -10.54
C LYS A 47 4.28 3.18 -9.95
N ALA A 48 4.17 3.04 -8.63
CA ALA A 48 4.52 1.86 -7.85
C ALA A 48 3.55 1.76 -6.66
N VAL A 49 3.57 0.66 -5.91
CA VAL A 49 2.83 0.53 -4.65
C VAL A 49 3.77 0.04 -3.57
N SER A 50 3.64 0.54 -2.34
CA SER A 50 4.42 0.08 -1.19
C SER A 50 3.55 -0.69 -0.19
N ALA A 51 3.86 -1.98 -0.03
CA ALA A 51 3.24 -2.88 0.93
C ALA A 51 3.96 -2.78 2.28
N LYS A 52 3.39 -1.99 3.18
CA LYS A 52 3.87 -1.82 4.55
C LYS A 52 3.32 -2.89 5.49
N CYS A 53 4.21 -3.72 6.03
CA CYS A 53 3.92 -4.85 6.91
C CYS A 53 4.54 -4.65 8.31
N HIS A 54 3.87 -5.11 9.37
CA HIS A 54 4.39 -5.01 10.74
C HIS A 54 4.34 -6.36 11.47
N GLU A 55 3.15 -6.94 11.59
CA GLU A 55 2.94 -8.13 12.41
C GLU A 55 2.00 -9.09 11.70
N PHE A 56 2.31 -10.37 11.82
CA PHE A 56 1.56 -11.44 11.19
C PHE A 56 0.90 -12.35 12.23
N ASP A 57 -0.34 -12.74 11.99
CA ASP A 57 -1.03 -13.75 12.79
C ASP A 57 -0.51 -15.17 12.47
N SER A 58 -1.07 -16.18 13.14
CA SER A 58 -0.71 -17.59 12.93
C SER A 58 -1.01 -18.11 11.52
N GLU A 59 -1.89 -17.45 10.78
CA GLU A 59 -2.25 -17.77 9.39
C GLU A 59 -1.39 -16.98 8.38
N GLY A 60 -0.52 -16.09 8.88
CA GLY A 60 0.35 -15.24 8.08
C GLY A 60 -0.36 -14.03 7.48
N ASN A 61 -1.51 -13.62 8.01
CA ASN A 61 -2.15 -12.36 7.62
C ASN A 61 -1.52 -11.21 8.38
N GLU A 62 -1.35 -10.06 7.72
CA GLU A 62 -0.93 -8.84 8.40
C GLU A 62 -2.07 -8.35 9.32
N THR A 63 -1.72 -7.99 10.55
CA THR A 63 -2.72 -7.77 11.61
C THR A 63 -3.28 -6.35 11.66
N ARG A 64 -2.63 -5.37 11.01
CA ARG A 64 -2.99 -3.95 11.01
C ARG A 64 -3.66 -3.52 9.70
N THR A 65 -3.47 -4.26 8.62
CA THR A 65 -3.99 -4.00 7.28
C THR A 65 -4.61 -5.29 6.73
N ASP A 66 -5.86 -5.21 6.28
CA ASP A 66 -6.49 -6.28 5.51
C ASP A 66 -5.92 -6.26 4.09
N TYR A 67 -4.92 -7.11 3.85
CA TYR A 67 -4.26 -7.23 2.56
C TYR A 67 -5.17 -7.78 1.46
N ALA A 68 -6.18 -8.60 1.80
CA ALA A 68 -7.12 -9.09 0.80
C ALA A 68 -7.96 -7.94 0.24
N LYS A 69 -8.47 -7.07 1.13
CA LYS A 69 -9.18 -5.85 0.73
C LYS A 69 -8.26 -4.86 0.00
N MET A 70 -7.04 -4.67 0.49
CA MET A 70 -6.10 -3.71 -0.09
C MET A 70 -5.65 -4.14 -1.49
N MET A 71 -5.24 -5.40 -1.67
CA MET A 71 -4.81 -5.91 -2.97
C MET A 71 -5.96 -5.96 -3.97
N LYS A 72 -7.21 -6.20 -3.51
CA LYS A 72 -8.37 -6.05 -4.39
C LYS A 72 -8.49 -4.64 -4.97
N ILE A 73 -8.27 -3.59 -4.17
CA ILE A 73 -8.29 -2.19 -4.66
C ILE A 73 -7.20 -1.96 -5.72
N VAL A 74 -5.99 -2.46 -5.46
CA VAL A 74 -4.85 -2.34 -6.38
C VAL A 74 -5.14 -3.03 -7.71
N LEU A 75 -5.62 -4.28 -7.67
CA LEU A 75 -5.92 -5.08 -8.86
C LEU A 75 -7.14 -4.56 -9.63
N ASP A 76 -8.21 -4.15 -8.94
CA ASP A 76 -9.41 -3.56 -9.55
C ASP A 76 -9.08 -2.24 -10.29
N ALA A 77 -8.03 -1.52 -9.88
CA ALA A 77 -7.52 -0.36 -10.58
C ALA A 77 -6.69 -0.69 -11.84
N GLY A 78 -6.51 -1.98 -12.16
CA GLY A 78 -5.74 -2.44 -13.32
C GLY A 78 -4.22 -2.35 -13.14
N TYR A 79 -3.74 -2.20 -11.91
CA TYR A 79 -2.31 -2.08 -11.63
C TYR A 79 -1.61 -3.44 -11.75
N ASN A 80 -0.60 -3.52 -12.62
CA ASN A 80 0.20 -4.73 -12.87
C ASN A 80 1.71 -4.48 -12.74
N GLY A 81 2.10 -3.43 -11.99
CA GLY A 81 3.50 -3.05 -11.80
C GLY A 81 4.12 -3.66 -10.53
N TRP A 82 5.16 -3.01 -10.02
CA TRP A 82 5.90 -3.47 -8.85
C TRP A 82 5.21 -3.12 -7.53
N VAL A 83 5.17 -4.11 -6.64
CA VAL A 83 4.82 -3.93 -5.22
C VAL A 83 6.11 -4.01 -4.41
N GLY A 84 6.56 -2.86 -3.87
CA GLY A 84 7.66 -2.79 -2.91
C GLY A 84 7.22 -3.30 -1.54
N ILE A 85 8.15 -3.84 -0.76
CA ILE A 85 7.86 -4.31 0.61
C ILE A 85 8.62 -3.43 1.58
N GLU A 86 7.89 -2.89 2.56
CA GLU A 86 8.43 -2.19 3.72
C GLU A 86 8.02 -2.96 4.96
N TYR A 87 8.99 -3.44 5.74
CA TYR A 87 8.71 -4.11 7.00
C TYR A 87 9.16 -3.24 8.18
N GLU A 88 8.23 -2.90 9.05
CA GLU A 88 8.44 -2.03 10.23
C GLU A 88 8.00 -2.72 11.53
N GLY A 89 7.98 -4.05 11.54
CA GLY A 89 7.68 -4.85 12.73
C GLY A 89 8.89 -5.07 13.64
N ASP A 90 8.63 -5.38 14.90
CA ASP A 90 9.65 -5.58 15.95
C ASP A 90 9.84 -7.06 16.35
N ARG A 91 8.94 -7.96 15.92
CA ARG A 91 8.96 -9.39 16.31
C ARG A 91 9.87 -10.27 15.46
N LEU A 92 9.87 -10.06 14.15
CA LEU A 92 10.75 -10.77 13.21
C LEU A 92 11.97 -9.91 12.87
N SER A 93 13.08 -10.55 12.49
CA SER A 93 14.18 -9.79 11.85
C SER A 93 13.70 -9.14 10.55
N GLU A 94 14.39 -8.09 10.10
CA GLU A 94 14.08 -7.40 8.85
C GLU A 94 13.90 -8.37 7.66
N ARG A 95 14.86 -9.30 7.49
CA ARG A 95 14.80 -10.29 6.41
C ARG A 95 13.60 -11.23 6.53
N GLU A 96 13.30 -11.71 7.74
CA GLU A 96 12.17 -12.60 7.97
C GLU A 96 10.84 -11.89 7.76
N GLY A 97 10.71 -10.65 8.22
CA GLY A 97 9.53 -9.81 8.01
C GLY A 97 9.26 -9.52 6.54
N VAL A 98 10.30 -9.18 5.77
CA VAL A 98 10.21 -9.01 4.31
C VAL A 98 9.77 -10.30 3.63
N LEU A 99 10.33 -11.46 4.01
CA LEU A 99 9.95 -12.75 3.45
C LEU A 99 8.52 -13.16 3.82
N ALA A 100 8.07 -12.84 5.03
CA ALA A 100 6.69 -13.07 5.45
C ALA A 100 5.70 -12.19 4.66
N CYS A 101 5.99 -10.90 4.51
CA CYS A 101 5.20 -9.97 3.71
C CYS A 101 5.12 -10.41 2.23
N LYS A 102 6.25 -10.87 1.67
CA LYS A 102 6.31 -11.46 0.32
C LYS A 102 5.39 -12.67 0.20
N LYS A 103 5.45 -13.60 1.15
CA LYS A 103 4.60 -14.80 1.16
C LYS A 103 3.10 -14.46 1.27
N LEU A 104 2.76 -13.38 1.97
CA LEU A 104 1.38 -12.87 2.01
C LEU A 104 0.95 -12.32 0.65
N LEU A 105 1.78 -11.48 0.02
CA LEU A 105 1.49 -10.88 -1.29
C LEU A 105 1.36 -11.91 -2.42
N GLU A 106 2.14 -12.99 -2.38
CA GLU A 106 2.08 -14.10 -3.35
C GLU A 106 0.71 -14.83 -3.36
N ARG A 107 -0.17 -14.56 -2.39
CA ARG A 107 -1.55 -15.07 -2.38
C ARG A 107 -2.50 -14.31 -3.32
N PHE A 108 -2.09 -13.15 -3.83
CA PHE A 108 -2.93 -12.23 -4.61
C PHE A 108 -2.40 -11.98 -6.04
N GLN A 109 -1.59 -12.91 -6.55
CA GLN A 109 -1.02 -12.86 -7.91
C GLN A 109 -1.93 -13.53 -8.94
#